data_AF-A0A9P0Z301-F1
#
_entry.id   AF-A0A9P0Z301-F1
#
_cell.length_a   1.000
_cell.length_b   1.000
_cell.length_c   1.000
_cell.angle_alpha   90.00
_cell.angle_beta   90.00
_cell.angle_gamma   90.00
#
_symmetry.space_group_name_H-M   'P 1'
#
loop_
_entity.id
_entity.type
_entity.pdbx_description
1 polymer ?
#
loop_
_entity_poly.entity_id
_entity_poly.type
_entity_poly.pdbx_seq_one_letter_code
_entity_poly.pdbx_strand_id
1 'polypeptide(L)'
;MKSRSVSLFRRTVNPVSLGLTITPPLDKEEIWVLSPRTAIRRAVHSLSEAFILASSDSRLLDEGHDDAQTLMAGLKEQIADLEKRLGVAVQRGETVQKRLSDVEAAHRVVEEELRRKAEEAGPAAIQAFRGSEDFAAEVEQIISGRREEIALGWLQTSEGEAKLDDEGALCFQLGQYGMQKSLYDLLAKRDPSFSAQAWGLPELMMNPEAPAETPAADTLPLKFLLPNLVIDNFF
;
A
#
# COMPACT_ATOMS: atom_id res chain seq x y z
N MET A 1 -19.10 -29.65 22.66
CA MET A 1 -20.06 -30.46 23.46
C MET A 1 -20.65 -31.52 22.55
N LYS A 2 -20.37 -32.81 22.81
CA LYS A 2 -20.84 -33.93 21.99
C LYS A 2 -22.22 -34.37 22.46
N SER A 3 -23.25 -34.10 21.66
CA SER A 3 -24.61 -34.57 21.95
C SER A 3 -24.75 -36.03 21.53
N ARG A 4 -24.93 -36.93 22.49
CA ARG A 4 -25.26 -38.34 22.25
C ARG A 4 -26.77 -38.43 22.03
N SER A 5 -27.21 -38.62 20.79
CA SER A 5 -28.60 -39.01 20.50
C SER A 5 -28.79 -40.47 20.91
N VAL A 6 -29.50 -40.72 22.00
CA VAL A 6 -29.95 -42.06 22.38
C VAL A 6 -31.15 -42.39 21.50
N SER A 7 -30.95 -43.19 20.45
CA SER A 7 -32.07 -43.71 19.65
C SER A 7 -32.78 -44.83 20.43
N LEU A 8 -33.93 -44.52 21.03
CA LEU A 8 -34.78 -45.53 21.70
C LEU A 8 -35.67 -46.32 20.73
N PHE A 9 -35.66 -46.02 19.43
CA PHE A 9 -36.48 -46.69 18.44
C PHE A 9 -35.66 -47.62 17.53
N ARG A 10 -35.21 -48.74 18.08
CA ARG A 10 -34.96 -49.96 17.32
C ARG A 10 -35.63 -51.14 18.01
N ARG A 11 -36.95 -51.16 18.00
CA ARG A 11 -37.66 -52.44 17.94
C ARG A 11 -38.16 -52.58 16.52
N THR A 12 -37.40 -53.32 15.72
CA THR A 12 -37.90 -53.90 14.49
C THR A 12 -39.05 -54.81 14.88
N VAL A 13 -40.28 -54.31 14.79
CA VAL A 13 -41.47 -55.13 15.01
C VAL A 13 -41.56 -56.07 13.82
N ASN A 14 -41.17 -57.33 14.04
CA ASN A 14 -41.29 -58.36 13.01
C ASN A 14 -42.79 -58.71 12.90
N PRO A 15 -43.45 -58.55 11.73
CA PRO A 15 -44.87 -58.86 11.58
C PRO A 15 -45.19 -60.33 11.90
N VAL A 16 -44.20 -61.23 11.79
CA VAL A 16 -44.31 -62.63 12.22
C VAL A 16 -44.36 -62.77 13.75
N SER A 17 -43.64 -61.90 14.49
CA SER A 17 -43.69 -61.91 15.96
C SER A 17 -45.00 -61.36 16.51
N LEU A 18 -45.65 -60.41 15.81
CA LEU A 18 -47.01 -59.95 16.14
C LEU A 18 -48.06 -61.04 15.85
N GLY A 19 -47.90 -61.78 14.75
CA GLY A 19 -48.75 -62.94 14.42
C GLY A 19 -48.68 -64.06 15.46
N LEU A 20 -47.53 -64.27 16.10
CA LEU A 20 -47.34 -65.27 17.17
C LEU A 20 -47.91 -64.84 18.53
N THR A 21 -48.12 -63.55 18.77
CA THR A 21 -48.84 -63.06 19.96
C THR A 21 -50.37 -63.08 19.82
N ILE A 22 -50.90 -63.29 18.61
CA ILE A 22 -52.36 -63.43 18.35
C ILE A 22 -52.80 -64.91 18.47
N THR A 23 -51.85 -65.85 18.57
CA THR A 23 -52.14 -67.17 19.14
C THR A 23 -52.25 -67.03 20.65
N PRO A 24 -53.40 -67.33 21.28
CA PRO A 24 -53.46 -67.40 22.73
C PRO A 24 -52.41 -68.43 23.19
N PRO A 25 -51.76 -68.26 24.35
CA PRO A 25 -51.00 -69.34 24.96
C PRO A 25 -52.01 -70.37 25.47
N LEU A 26 -52.57 -71.16 24.56
CA LEU A 26 -53.41 -72.30 24.86
C LEU A 26 -52.47 -73.45 25.11
N ASP A 27 -51.96 -73.50 26.35
CA ASP A 27 -51.39 -74.71 26.89
C ASP A 27 -52.47 -75.81 26.75
N LYS A 28 -52.19 -76.82 25.92
CA LYS A 28 -53.22 -77.78 25.45
C LYS A 28 -53.87 -78.56 26.60
N GLU A 29 -53.26 -78.52 27.78
CA GLU A 29 -53.74 -79.20 28.99
C GLU A 29 -54.83 -78.42 29.74
N GLU A 30 -54.99 -77.10 29.54
CA GLU A 30 -56.01 -76.30 30.27
C GLU A 30 -57.41 -76.34 29.63
N ILE A 31 -57.51 -76.78 28.36
CA ILE A 31 -58.76 -76.73 27.57
C ILE A 31 -59.79 -77.76 28.06
N TRP A 32 -59.35 -78.88 28.64
CA TRP A 32 -60.26 -79.96 29.04
C TRP A 32 -60.96 -79.75 30.38
N VAL A 33 -60.60 -78.72 31.15
CA VAL A 33 -61.17 -78.42 32.47
C VAL A 33 -62.15 -77.23 32.43
N LEU A 34 -62.15 -76.44 31.36
CA LEU A 34 -62.98 -75.25 31.24
C LEU A 34 -64.25 -75.53 30.42
N SER A 35 -65.40 -75.08 30.91
CA SER A 35 -66.63 -75.14 30.11
C SER A 35 -66.43 -74.41 28.78
N PRO A 36 -67.00 -74.87 27.66
CA PRO A 36 -66.85 -74.23 26.34
C PRO A 36 -67.14 -72.72 26.36
N ARG A 37 -68.07 -72.28 27.21
CA ARG A 37 -68.39 -70.86 27.40
C ARG A 37 -67.24 -70.07 28.03
N THR A 38 -66.49 -70.65 28.96
CA THR A 38 -65.37 -69.99 29.64
C THR A 38 -64.14 -69.89 28.73
N ALA A 39 -63.89 -70.93 27.93
CA ALA A 39 -62.83 -70.93 26.92
C ALA A 39 -63.08 -69.87 25.82
N ILE A 40 -64.32 -69.79 25.32
CA ILE A 40 -64.71 -68.75 24.36
C ILE A 40 -64.57 -67.35 24.98
N ARG A 41 -64.98 -67.17 26.24
CA ARG A 41 -64.88 -65.86 26.91
C ARG A 41 -63.44 -65.40 27.09
N ARG A 42 -62.52 -66.30 27.46
CA ARG A 42 -61.09 -65.99 27.57
C ARG A 42 -60.47 -65.68 26.21
N ALA A 43 -60.80 -66.45 25.17
CA ALA A 43 -60.32 -66.19 23.82
C ALA A 43 -60.81 -64.83 23.27
N VAL A 44 -62.07 -64.48 23.54
CA VAL A 44 -62.61 -63.16 23.19
C VAL A 44 -61.91 -62.04 23.97
N HIS A 45 -61.63 -62.25 25.26
CA HIS A 45 -60.91 -61.26 26.07
C HIS A 45 -59.47 -61.05 25.59
N SER A 46 -58.73 -62.12 25.31
CA SER A 46 -57.35 -62.02 24.80
C SER A 46 -57.29 -61.37 23.42
N LEU A 47 -58.27 -61.67 22.55
CA LEU A 47 -58.38 -61.01 21.25
C LEU A 47 -58.72 -59.53 21.39
N SER A 48 -59.57 -59.16 22.36
CA SER A 48 -59.89 -57.76 22.63
C SER A 48 -58.68 -56.98 23.17
N GLU A 49 -57.86 -57.58 24.05
CA GLU A 49 -56.63 -56.97 24.54
C GLU A 49 -55.60 -56.81 23.43
N ALA A 50 -55.40 -57.84 22.60
CA ALA A 50 -54.50 -57.78 21.45
C ALA A 50 -54.95 -56.72 20.43
N PHE A 51 -56.26 -56.59 20.21
CA PHE A 51 -56.83 -55.56 19.35
C PHE A 51 -56.61 -54.15 19.93
N ILE A 52 -56.81 -53.96 21.23
CA ILE A 52 -56.56 -52.68 21.90
C ILE A 52 -55.07 -52.30 21.81
N LEU A 53 -54.16 -53.25 22.06
CA LEU A 53 -52.72 -53.04 21.93
C LEU A 53 -52.31 -52.71 20.50
N ALA A 54 -52.75 -53.50 19.51
CA ALA A 54 -52.45 -53.23 18.10
C ALA A 54 -53.04 -51.89 17.61
N SER A 55 -54.24 -51.53 18.08
CA SER A 55 -54.84 -50.22 17.76
C SER A 55 -54.10 -49.05 18.43
N SER A 56 -53.53 -49.26 19.62
CA SER A 56 -52.71 -48.26 20.31
C SER A 56 -51.35 -48.09 19.64
N ASP A 57 -50.72 -49.20 19.23
CA ASP A 57 -49.45 -49.18 18.50
C ASP A 57 -49.60 -48.55 17.10
N SER A 58 -50.71 -48.81 16.39
CA SER A 58 -51.02 -48.14 15.11
C SER A 58 -51.15 -46.63 15.30
N ARG A 59 -51.84 -46.18 16.35
CA ARG A 59 -51.99 -44.74 16.66
C ARG A 59 -50.66 -44.08 16.97
N LEU A 60 -49.77 -44.74 17.73
CA LEU A 60 -48.44 -44.19 18.04
C LEU A 60 -47.54 -44.10 16.79
N LEU A 61 -47.69 -45.02 15.84
CA LEU A 61 -46.96 -44.96 14.56
C LEU A 61 -47.52 -43.86 13.65
N ASP A 62 -48.85 -43.68 13.63
CA ASP A 62 -49.50 -42.61 12.87
C ASP A 62 -49.16 -41.23 13.47
N GLU A 63 -49.22 -41.07 14.80
CA GLU A 63 -48.80 -39.85 15.51
C GLU A 63 -47.31 -39.54 15.26
N GLY A 64 -46.43 -40.55 15.32
CA GLY A 64 -45.01 -40.39 15.00
C GLY A 64 -44.75 -40.05 13.52
N HIS A 65 -45.62 -40.50 12.62
CA HIS A 65 -45.54 -40.15 11.19
C HIS A 65 -45.96 -38.70 10.95
N ASP A 66 -47.02 -38.24 11.59
CA ASP A 66 -47.52 -36.86 11.51
C ASP A 66 -46.51 -35.86 12.09
N ASP A 67 -45.88 -36.19 13.22
CA ASP A 67 -44.79 -35.41 13.80
C ASP A 67 -43.58 -35.32 12.86
N ALA A 68 -43.20 -36.44 12.23
CA ALA A 68 -42.11 -36.49 11.27
C ALA A 68 -42.41 -35.69 9.99
N GLN A 69 -43.66 -35.74 9.50
CA GLN A 69 -44.10 -34.93 8.37
C GLN A 69 -44.07 -33.44 8.70
N THR A 70 -44.52 -33.05 9.90
CA THR A 70 -44.52 -31.67 10.37
C THR A 70 -43.09 -31.13 10.49
N LEU A 71 -42.17 -31.93 11.03
CA LEU A 71 -40.75 -31.57 11.13
C LEU A 71 -40.11 -31.45 9.73
N MET A 72 -40.40 -32.38 8.82
CA MET A 72 -39.91 -32.30 7.44
C MET A 72 -40.45 -31.09 6.69
N ALA A 73 -41.71 -30.71 6.91
CA ALA A 73 -42.29 -29.49 6.35
C ALA A 73 -41.56 -28.24 6.88
N GLY A 74 -41.33 -28.17 8.20
CA GLY A 74 -40.56 -27.08 8.82
C GLY A 74 -39.11 -26.99 8.33
N LEU A 75 -38.43 -28.12 8.14
CA LEU A 75 -37.07 -28.14 7.56
C LEU A 75 -37.07 -27.70 6.09
N LYS A 76 -38.06 -28.09 5.29
CA LYS A 76 -38.19 -27.63 3.90
C LYS A 76 -38.40 -26.12 3.83
N GLU A 77 -39.21 -25.56 4.73
CA GLU A 77 -39.41 -24.11 4.83
C GLU A 77 -38.12 -23.39 5.23
N GLN A 78 -37.37 -23.91 6.20
CA GLN A 78 -36.06 -23.37 6.58
C GLN A 78 -35.04 -23.44 5.44
N ILE A 79 -34.99 -24.53 4.68
CA ILE A 79 -34.12 -24.66 3.50
C ILE A 79 -34.49 -23.61 2.45
N ALA A 80 -35.79 -23.43 2.17
CA ALA A 80 -36.25 -22.42 1.21
C ALA A 80 -35.90 -20.99 1.66
N ASP A 81 -36.02 -20.67 2.96
CA ASP A 81 -35.58 -19.36 3.49
C ASP A 81 -34.07 -19.16 3.35
N LEU A 82 -33.28 -20.18 3.67
CA LEU A 82 -31.82 -20.13 3.55
C LEU A 82 -31.37 -19.98 2.09
N GLU A 83 -31.99 -20.69 1.15
CA GLU A 83 -31.73 -20.55 -0.28
C GLU A 83 -32.05 -19.14 -0.78
N LYS A 84 -33.18 -18.58 -0.35
CA LYS A 84 -33.56 -17.20 -0.67
C LYS A 84 -32.54 -16.20 -0.13
N ARG A 85 -32.12 -16.35 1.13
CA ARG A 85 -31.12 -15.48 1.76
C ARG A 85 -29.75 -15.60 1.10
N LEU A 86 -29.36 -16.81 0.71
CA LEU A 86 -28.13 -17.05 -0.04
C LEU A 86 -28.16 -16.35 -1.40
N GLY A 87 -29.27 -16.47 -2.13
CA GLY A 87 -29.45 -15.77 -3.42
C GLY A 87 -29.31 -14.25 -3.29
N VAL A 88 -29.93 -13.65 -2.26
CA VAL A 88 -29.80 -12.21 -1.99
C VAL A 88 -28.35 -11.84 -1.61
N ALA A 89 -27.67 -12.66 -0.83
CA ALA A 89 -26.29 -12.42 -0.45
C ALA A 89 -25.33 -12.49 -1.66
N VAL A 90 -25.54 -13.44 -2.56
CA VAL A 90 -24.76 -13.58 -3.80
C VAL A 90 -24.95 -12.36 -4.70
N GLN A 91 -26.20 -11.92 -4.93
CA GLN A 91 -26.48 -10.72 -5.72
C GLN A 91 -25.85 -9.45 -5.13
N ARG A 92 -25.86 -9.34 -3.80
CA ARG A 92 -25.17 -8.24 -3.09
C ARG A 92 -23.66 -8.32 -3.30
N GLY A 93 -23.08 -9.52 -3.18
CA GLY A 93 -21.66 -9.77 -3.44
C GLY A 93 -21.24 -9.35 -4.84
N GLU A 94 -22.00 -9.74 -5.86
CA GLU A 94 -21.74 -9.34 -7.26
C GLU A 94 -21.83 -7.83 -7.46
N THR A 95 -22.80 -7.18 -6.83
CA THR A 95 -22.97 -5.72 -6.90
C THR A 95 -21.79 -4.99 -6.24
N VAL A 96 -21.36 -5.46 -5.06
CA VAL A 96 -20.20 -4.91 -4.36
C VAL A 96 -18.92 -5.13 -5.17
N GLN A 97 -18.75 -6.31 -5.76
CA GLN A 97 -17.58 -6.62 -6.59
C GLN A 97 -17.49 -5.69 -7.80
N LYS A 98 -18.60 -5.45 -8.50
CA LYS A 98 -18.65 -4.50 -9.62
C LYS A 98 -18.31 -3.08 -9.18
N ARG A 99 -18.89 -2.62 -8.07
CA ARG A 99 -18.58 -1.29 -7.52
C ARG A 99 -17.10 -1.16 -7.14
N LEU A 100 -16.51 -2.22 -6.59
CA LEU A 100 -15.12 -2.23 -6.22
C LEU A 100 -14.22 -2.14 -7.45
N SER A 101 -14.50 -2.89 -8.52
CA SER A 101 -13.77 -2.76 -9.78
C SER A 101 -13.92 -1.37 -10.41
N ASP A 102 -15.10 -0.76 -10.34
CA ASP A 102 -15.34 0.58 -10.87
C ASP A 102 -14.55 1.64 -10.09
N VAL A 103 -14.51 1.53 -8.76
CA VAL A 103 -13.73 2.42 -7.88
C VAL A 103 -12.24 2.26 -8.13
N GLU A 104 -11.73 1.03 -8.27
CA GLU A 104 -10.33 0.78 -8.60
C GLU A 104 -9.94 1.36 -9.96
N ALA A 105 -10.81 1.23 -10.98
CA ALA A 105 -10.59 1.83 -12.28
C ALA A 105 -10.57 3.37 -12.19
N ALA A 106 -11.52 3.97 -11.48
CA ALA A 106 -11.54 5.42 -11.24
C ALA A 106 -10.31 5.90 -10.47
N HIS A 107 -9.86 5.15 -9.47
CA HIS A 107 -8.65 5.48 -8.70
C HIS A 107 -7.41 5.51 -9.58
N ARG A 108 -7.23 4.50 -10.44
CA ARG A 108 -6.10 4.47 -11.39
C ARG A 108 -6.09 5.68 -12.30
N VAL A 109 -7.25 6.06 -12.84
CA VAL A 109 -7.36 7.26 -13.68
C VAL A 109 -6.95 8.52 -12.92
N VAL A 110 -7.41 8.67 -11.67
CA VAL A 110 -7.05 9.82 -10.83
C VAL A 110 -5.55 9.84 -10.52
N GLU A 111 -4.95 8.70 -10.18
CA GLU A 111 -3.51 8.61 -9.93
C GLU A 111 -2.69 8.97 -11.16
N GLU A 112 -3.07 8.48 -12.34
CA GLU A 112 -2.41 8.82 -13.60
C GLU A 112 -2.52 10.32 -13.92
N GLU A 113 -3.70 10.92 -13.70
CA GLU A 113 -3.87 12.36 -13.89
C GLU A 113 -3.03 13.19 -12.92
N LEU A 114 -2.96 12.79 -11.64
CA LEU A 114 -2.13 13.46 -10.65
C LEU A 114 -0.64 13.32 -10.99
N ARG A 115 -0.21 12.13 -11.41
CA ARG A 115 1.16 11.89 -11.87
C ARG A 115 1.50 12.76 -13.05
N ARG A 116 0.62 12.84 -14.06
CA ARG A 116 0.81 13.70 -15.23
C ARG A 116 0.88 15.18 -14.83
N LYS A 117 -0.03 15.65 -13.98
CA LYS A 117 0.00 17.03 -13.46
C LYS A 117 1.28 17.32 -12.69
N ALA A 118 1.79 16.37 -11.91
CA ALA A 118 3.05 16.50 -11.19
C ALA A 118 4.26 16.53 -12.14
N GLU A 119 4.27 15.70 -13.20
CA GLU A 119 5.30 15.69 -14.23
C GLU A 119 5.30 17.00 -15.05
N GLU A 120 4.13 17.57 -15.33
CA GLU A 120 3.98 18.84 -16.05
C GLU A 120 4.31 20.06 -15.17
N ALA A 121 3.81 20.10 -13.94
CA ALA A 121 3.96 21.24 -13.04
C ALA A 121 5.27 21.22 -12.22
N GLY A 122 5.85 20.04 -12.01
CA GLY A 122 7.06 19.84 -11.20
C GLY A 122 8.25 20.68 -11.68
N PRO A 123 8.66 20.59 -12.96
CA PRO A 123 9.77 21.38 -13.48
C PRO A 123 9.54 22.89 -13.34
N ALA A 124 8.31 23.36 -13.59
CA ALA A 124 7.96 24.77 -13.45
C ALA A 124 8.01 25.23 -11.99
N ALA A 125 7.51 24.43 -11.05
CA ALA A 125 7.58 24.72 -9.61
C ALA A 125 9.03 24.73 -9.10
N ILE A 126 9.87 23.80 -9.56
CA ILE A 126 11.30 23.77 -9.22
C ILE A 126 11.99 25.03 -9.74
N GLN A 127 11.72 25.43 -10.98
CA GLN A 127 12.31 26.65 -11.54
C GLN A 127 11.82 27.91 -10.81
N ALA A 128 10.53 27.99 -10.47
CA ALA A 128 9.98 29.08 -9.69
C ALA A 128 10.63 29.14 -8.29
N PHE A 129 10.82 28.00 -7.63
CA PHE A 129 11.50 27.93 -6.34
C PHE A 129 12.97 28.36 -6.45
N ARG A 130 13.72 27.91 -7.45
CA ARG A 130 15.11 28.34 -7.70
C ARG A 130 15.24 29.85 -7.92
N GLY A 131 14.20 30.50 -8.45
CA GLY A 131 14.15 31.96 -8.60
C GLY A 131 13.59 32.72 -7.39
N SER A 132 13.18 32.02 -6.34
CA SER A 132 12.57 32.62 -5.15
C SER A 132 13.62 33.18 -4.18
N GLU A 133 13.20 34.15 -3.37
CA GLU A 133 14.03 34.69 -2.29
C GLU A 133 14.35 33.65 -1.21
N ASP A 134 13.43 32.70 -0.97
CA ASP A 134 13.63 31.61 0.00
C ASP A 134 14.81 30.72 -0.39
N PHE A 135 14.91 30.35 -1.68
CA PHE A 135 16.05 29.60 -2.19
C PHE A 135 17.35 30.40 -2.07
N ALA A 136 17.33 31.70 -2.37
CA ALA A 136 18.50 32.55 -2.22
C ALA A 136 18.96 32.63 -0.75
N ALA A 137 18.03 32.77 0.19
CA ALA A 137 18.32 32.78 1.62
C ALA A 137 18.89 31.44 2.11
N GLU A 138 18.35 30.32 1.65
CA GLU A 138 18.83 28.98 1.99
C GLU A 138 20.25 28.74 1.44
N VAL A 139 20.49 29.10 0.17
CA VAL A 139 21.82 29.01 -0.43
C VAL A 139 22.83 29.88 0.31
N GLU A 140 22.48 31.12 0.64
CA GLU A 140 23.36 32.03 1.39
C GLU A 140 23.69 31.47 2.79
N GLN A 141 22.71 30.89 3.47
CA GLN A 141 22.90 30.25 4.76
C GLN A 141 23.87 29.07 4.67
N ILE A 142 23.71 28.21 3.64
CA ILE A 142 24.58 27.06 3.40
C ILE A 142 26.01 27.52 3.07
N ILE A 143 26.15 28.48 2.14
CA ILE A 143 27.45 29.02 1.74
C ILE A 143 28.15 29.65 2.94
N SER A 144 27.44 30.43 3.74
CA SER A 144 28.00 31.07 4.94
C SER A 144 28.53 30.04 5.94
N GLY A 145 27.84 28.93 6.13
CA GLY A 145 28.25 27.87 7.06
C GLY A 145 29.38 26.96 6.56
N ARG A 146 29.57 26.85 5.23
CA ARG A 146 30.48 25.88 4.59
C ARG A 146 31.43 26.51 3.56
N ARG A 147 31.67 27.81 3.66
CA ARG A 147 32.39 28.58 2.64
C ARG A 147 33.75 28.00 2.27
N GLU A 148 34.52 27.60 3.27
CA GLU A 148 35.87 27.05 3.06
C GLU A 148 35.83 25.72 2.30
N GLU A 149 34.93 24.81 2.70
CA GLU A 149 34.75 23.52 2.03
C GLU A 149 34.30 23.69 0.58
N ILE A 150 33.34 24.59 0.34
CA ILE A 150 32.83 24.88 -1.01
C ILE A 150 33.94 25.50 -1.88
N ALA A 151 34.72 26.43 -1.34
CA ALA A 151 35.83 27.06 -2.06
C ALA A 151 36.92 26.02 -2.41
N LEU A 152 37.29 25.17 -1.46
CA LEU A 152 38.26 24.09 -1.70
C LEU A 152 37.76 23.08 -2.73
N GLY A 153 36.49 22.70 -2.66
CA GLY A 153 35.88 21.82 -3.64
C GLY A 153 35.82 22.45 -5.03
N TRP A 154 35.49 23.74 -5.13
CA TRP A 154 35.47 24.46 -6.39
C TRP A 154 36.88 24.59 -6.99
N LEU A 155 37.91 24.84 -6.18
CA LEU A 155 39.31 24.89 -6.66
C LEU A 155 39.83 23.55 -7.20
N GLN A 156 39.17 22.43 -6.90
CA GLN A 156 39.50 21.12 -7.49
C GLN A 156 38.86 20.89 -8.87
N THR A 157 38.00 21.81 -9.33
CA THR A 157 37.40 21.76 -10.67
C THR A 157 38.33 22.42 -11.69
N SER A 158 38.17 22.06 -12.98
CA SER A 158 38.91 22.70 -14.09
C SER A 158 38.70 24.21 -14.14
N GLU A 159 37.48 24.66 -13.85
CA GLU A 159 37.09 26.06 -13.82
C GLU A 159 37.76 26.80 -12.66
N GLY A 160 37.84 26.15 -11.49
CA GLY A 160 38.54 26.68 -10.32
C GLY A 160 40.05 26.79 -10.53
N GLU A 161 40.66 25.75 -11.11
CA GLU A 161 42.09 25.74 -11.45
C GLU A 161 42.43 26.81 -12.48
N ALA A 162 41.67 26.91 -13.58
CA ALA A 162 41.87 27.94 -14.59
C ALA A 162 41.75 29.35 -14.00
N LYS A 163 40.80 29.56 -13.08
CA LYS A 163 40.64 30.86 -12.42
C LYS A 163 41.80 31.19 -11.50
N LEU A 164 42.31 30.20 -10.77
CA LEU A 164 43.49 30.36 -9.92
C LEU A 164 44.73 30.70 -10.75
N ASP A 165 44.89 30.09 -11.92
CA ASP A 165 45.97 30.39 -12.85
C ASP A 165 45.87 31.82 -13.40
N ASP A 166 44.66 32.25 -13.81
CA ASP A 166 44.41 33.62 -14.28
C ASP A 166 44.74 34.65 -13.19
N GLU A 167 44.31 34.40 -11.96
CA GLU A 167 44.56 35.27 -10.81
C GLU A 167 46.03 35.28 -10.42
N GLY A 168 46.69 34.11 -10.48
CA GLY A 168 48.13 33.97 -10.25
C GLY A 168 48.95 34.73 -11.29
N ALA A 169 48.60 34.61 -12.57
CA ALA A 169 49.23 35.33 -13.67
C ALA A 169 49.06 36.85 -13.52
N LEU A 170 47.85 37.30 -13.18
CA LEU A 170 47.57 38.72 -12.92
C LEU A 170 48.41 39.25 -11.74
N CYS A 171 48.42 38.54 -10.61
CA CYS A 171 49.21 38.92 -9.43
C CYS A 171 50.71 38.99 -9.75
N PHE A 172 51.22 38.04 -10.55
CA PHE A 172 52.61 38.04 -10.98
C PHE A 172 52.95 39.27 -11.83
N GLN A 173 52.10 39.60 -12.81
CA GLN A 173 52.27 40.78 -13.66
C GLN A 173 52.19 42.08 -12.86
N LEU A 174 51.28 42.17 -11.89
CA LEU A 174 51.16 43.32 -10.99
C LEU A 174 52.42 43.50 -10.14
N GLY A 175 52.97 42.41 -9.62
CA GLY A 175 54.23 42.43 -8.88
C GLY A 175 55.40 42.94 -9.74
N GLN A 176 55.53 42.46 -10.98
CA GLN A 176 56.55 42.93 -11.92
C GLN A 176 56.40 44.41 -12.24
N TYR A 177 55.19 44.86 -12.59
CA TYR A 177 54.88 46.25 -12.86
C TYR A 177 55.21 47.15 -11.66
N GLY A 178 54.74 46.78 -10.46
CA GLY A 178 54.96 47.55 -9.24
C GLY A 178 56.44 47.68 -8.89
N MET A 179 57.21 46.61 -9.06
CA MET A 179 58.66 46.62 -8.82
C MET A 179 59.40 47.48 -9.84
N GLN A 180 59.10 47.33 -11.14
CA GLN A 180 59.73 48.13 -12.21
C GLN A 180 59.41 49.61 -12.04
N LYS A 181 58.14 49.95 -11.76
CA LYS A 181 57.71 51.33 -11.48
C LYS A 181 58.45 51.92 -10.29
N SER A 182 58.53 51.18 -9.19
CA SER A 182 59.23 51.66 -7.98
C SER A 182 60.71 51.94 -8.25
N LEU A 183 61.38 51.10 -9.04
CA LEU A 183 62.77 51.31 -9.45
C LEU A 183 62.91 52.55 -10.34
N TYR A 184 62.02 52.74 -11.30
CA TYR A 184 62.08 53.87 -12.24
C TYR A 184 61.77 55.19 -11.53
N ASP A 185 60.81 55.19 -10.62
CA ASP A 185 60.50 56.35 -9.77
C ASP A 185 61.71 56.72 -8.88
N LEU A 186 62.45 55.73 -8.36
CA LEU A 186 63.66 55.97 -7.57
C LEU A 186 64.80 56.55 -8.43
N LEU A 187 65.00 56.02 -9.65
CA LEU A 187 66.01 56.51 -10.58
C LEU A 187 65.68 57.93 -11.06
N ALA A 188 64.43 58.22 -11.41
CA ALA A 188 63.98 59.56 -11.79
C ALA A 188 64.14 60.59 -10.66
N LYS A 189 63.93 60.18 -9.40
CA LYS A 189 64.20 61.05 -8.24
C LYS A 189 65.68 61.36 -8.06
N ARG A 190 66.56 60.41 -8.36
CA ARG A 190 68.02 60.58 -8.23
C ARG A 190 68.61 61.36 -9.40
N ASP A 191 68.12 61.12 -10.60
CA ASP A 191 68.53 61.79 -11.84
C ASP A 191 67.29 62.26 -12.61
N PRO A 192 66.97 63.56 -12.58
CA PRO A 192 65.81 64.11 -13.30
C PRO A 192 65.88 63.95 -14.82
N SER A 193 67.06 63.67 -15.38
CA SER A 193 67.23 63.39 -16.82
C SER A 193 67.06 61.90 -17.16
N PHE A 194 66.72 61.07 -16.16
CA PHE A 194 66.49 59.64 -16.35
C PHE A 194 65.44 59.38 -17.42
N SER A 195 65.81 58.54 -18.38
CA SER A 195 64.92 57.92 -19.35
C SER A 195 65.34 56.46 -19.47
N ALA A 196 64.38 55.55 -19.32
CA ALA A 196 64.64 54.11 -19.40
C ALA A 196 65.35 53.74 -20.71
N GLN A 197 64.90 54.33 -21.83
CA GLN A 197 65.47 54.07 -23.14
C GLN A 197 66.90 54.61 -23.30
N ALA A 198 67.19 55.80 -22.76
CA ALA A 198 68.54 56.39 -22.81
C ALA A 198 69.56 55.56 -22.00
N TRP A 199 69.08 54.84 -20.99
CA TRP A 199 69.88 53.97 -20.12
C TRP A 199 69.91 52.51 -20.59
N GLY A 200 69.27 52.19 -21.72
CA GLY A 200 69.17 50.82 -22.24
C GLY A 200 68.32 49.89 -21.37
N LEU A 201 67.43 50.43 -20.53
CA LEU A 201 66.47 49.67 -19.73
C LEU A 201 65.19 49.41 -20.53
N PRO A 202 64.45 48.32 -20.22
CA PRO A 202 63.15 48.05 -20.82
C PRO A 202 62.17 49.21 -20.64
N GLU A 203 61.17 49.31 -21.51
CA GLU A 203 60.07 50.25 -21.28
C GLU A 203 59.26 49.81 -20.05
N LEU A 204 58.66 50.78 -19.35
CA LEU A 204 57.78 50.49 -18.21
C LEU A 204 56.60 49.64 -18.71
N MET A 205 56.39 48.50 -18.06
CA MET A 205 55.26 47.63 -18.35
C MET A 205 53.93 48.38 -18.25
N MET A 206 52.95 47.97 -19.06
CA MET A 206 51.57 48.44 -18.93
C MET A 206 50.98 47.95 -17.61
N ASN A 207 50.23 48.80 -16.90
CA ASN A 207 49.56 48.40 -15.68
C ASN A 207 48.50 47.33 -16.01
N PRO A 208 48.61 46.10 -15.48
CA PRO A 208 47.66 45.02 -15.77
C PRO A 208 46.23 45.29 -15.26
N GLU A 209 46.10 46.15 -14.25
CA GLU A 209 44.82 46.57 -13.67
C GLU A 209 44.25 47.85 -14.31
N ALA A 210 44.96 48.48 -15.23
CA ALA A 210 44.39 49.62 -15.94
C ALA A 210 43.11 49.14 -16.64
N PRO A 211 41.96 49.81 -16.45
CA PRO A 211 40.76 49.42 -17.15
C PRO A 211 41.08 49.50 -18.64
N ALA A 212 41.11 48.36 -19.33
CA ALA A 212 41.01 48.33 -20.77
C ALA A 212 39.79 49.19 -21.09
N GLU A 213 39.89 50.16 -22.01
CA GLU A 213 38.74 50.95 -22.47
C GLU A 213 37.62 49.98 -22.85
N THR A 214 36.70 49.73 -21.92
CA THR A 214 35.64 48.74 -22.07
C THR A 214 34.38 49.49 -22.39
N PRO A 215 33.68 49.14 -23.49
CA PRO A 215 32.32 49.62 -23.70
C PRO A 215 31.45 49.13 -22.53
N ALA A 216 30.60 50.05 -22.05
CA ALA A 216 29.59 49.93 -21.01
C ALA A 216 29.39 48.53 -20.39
N ALA A 217 29.76 48.42 -19.12
CA ALA A 217 29.40 47.32 -18.25
C ALA A 217 27.89 47.30 -17.99
N ASP A 218 27.14 46.56 -18.80
CA ASP A 218 25.84 46.02 -18.40
C ASP A 218 26.07 44.66 -17.73
N THR A 219 25.70 44.59 -16.45
CA THR A 219 25.31 43.38 -15.72
C THR A 219 26.28 42.19 -15.77
N LEU A 220 27.00 41.95 -14.67
CA LEU A 220 27.48 40.60 -14.36
C LEU A 220 26.28 39.66 -14.35
N PRO A 221 26.19 38.67 -15.25
CA PRO A 221 25.13 37.70 -15.17
C PRO A 221 25.45 36.79 -13.98
N LEU A 222 24.59 36.82 -12.96
CA LEU A 222 24.43 35.74 -11.96
C LEU A 222 24.22 34.34 -12.59
N LYS A 223 24.17 34.25 -13.93
CA LYS A 223 24.06 33.06 -14.76
C LYS A 223 25.27 32.12 -14.71
N PHE A 224 26.41 32.54 -14.18
CA PHE A 224 27.62 31.69 -14.14
C PHE A 224 27.81 30.88 -12.87
N LEU A 225 26.98 31.05 -11.83
CA LEU A 225 27.13 30.27 -10.60
C LEU A 225 26.38 28.93 -10.58
N LEU A 226 25.47 28.67 -11.53
CA LEU A 226 24.77 27.38 -11.57
C LEU A 226 24.36 26.96 -13.00
N PRO A 227 25.24 26.29 -13.76
CA PRO A 227 24.82 25.26 -14.67
C PRO A 227 25.48 23.94 -14.27
N ASN A 228 24.70 22.99 -13.77
CA ASN A 228 25.09 21.59 -13.52
C ASN A 228 25.78 21.27 -12.18
N LEU A 229 25.25 21.74 -11.06
CA LEU A 229 25.26 20.89 -9.85
C LEU A 229 24.22 19.77 -10.08
N VAL A 230 24.65 18.75 -10.83
CA VAL A 230 24.02 17.44 -10.83
C VAL A 230 24.25 16.87 -9.45
N ILE A 231 23.29 17.08 -8.55
CA ILE A 231 23.21 16.38 -7.27
C ILE A 231 22.70 14.98 -7.58
N ASP A 232 23.49 14.19 -8.30
CA ASP A 232 23.30 12.75 -8.35
C ASP A 232 24.06 12.15 -7.16
N ASN A 233 23.32 11.50 -6.26
CA ASN A 233 23.78 10.76 -5.08
C ASN A 233 24.11 11.58 -3.82
N PHE A 234 23.07 12.13 -3.18
CA PHE A 234 23.02 12.19 -1.71
C PHE A 234 21.57 12.07 -1.22
N PHE A 235 20.97 10.91 -1.43
CA PHE A 235 19.88 10.36 -0.61
C PHE A 235 19.92 8.83 -0.69
#